data_AF-A0A6L4YZ67-F1
#
_entry.id   AF-A0A6L4YZ67-F1
#
_cell.length_a   1.000
_cell.length_b   1.000
_cell.length_c   1.000
_cell.angle_alpha   90.00
_cell.angle_beta   90.00
_cell.angle_gamma   90.00
#
_symmetry.space_group_name_H-M   'P 1'
#
loop_
_entity.id
_entity.type
_entity.pdbx_description
1 polymer ?
#
loop_
_entity_poly.entity_id
_entity_poly.type
_entity_poly.pdbx_seq_one_letter_code
_entity_poly.pdbx_strand_id
1 'polypeptide(L)'
;MKRNLLLVSLVMTIGLAWSCSKSEDNNPADTPGPKFLAAKSVITGSCALSGCHVAPANAGGFNFESNSSIVSAGSQIKSLAVDFGTMPPTGALSASDKAKISEWISAGGRLTD
;
A
#
# COMPACT_ATOMS: atom_id res chain seq x y z
N MET A 1 -54.83 27.51 -28.73
CA MET A 1 -54.49 26.48 -29.74
C MET A 1 -53.09 26.77 -30.29
N LYS A 2 -52.35 25.70 -30.61
CA LYS A 2 -50.99 25.59 -31.22
C LYS A 2 -49.83 25.30 -30.24
N ARG A 3 -49.62 23.98 -30.08
CA ARG A 3 -48.41 23.30 -29.57
C ARG A 3 -47.22 23.63 -30.48
N ASN A 4 -46.11 24.09 -29.91
CA ASN A 4 -44.80 23.98 -30.55
C ASN A 4 -43.92 23.03 -29.73
N LEU A 5 -43.87 21.81 -30.24
CA LEU A 5 -42.95 20.74 -29.88
C LEU A 5 -41.58 21.07 -30.49
N LEU A 6 -40.56 21.30 -29.67
CA LEU A 6 -39.16 21.17 -30.08
C LEU A 6 -38.35 20.56 -28.92
N LEU A 7 -37.94 19.32 -29.16
CA LEU A 7 -37.01 18.52 -28.37
C LEU A 7 -35.62 19.14 -28.44
N VAL A 8 -34.99 19.39 -27.29
CA VAL A 8 -33.53 19.40 -27.16
C VAL A 8 -33.16 18.62 -25.90
N SER A 9 -32.94 17.33 -26.10
CA SER A 9 -32.16 16.50 -25.20
C SER A 9 -30.69 16.91 -25.33
N LEU A 10 -30.05 17.31 -24.23
CA LEU A 10 -28.62 17.10 -24.05
C LEU A 10 -28.33 16.84 -22.57
N VAL A 11 -28.31 15.55 -22.25
CA VAL A 11 -27.78 15.03 -21.00
C VAL A 11 -26.28 15.35 -20.97
N MET A 12 -25.88 16.29 -20.13
CA MET A 12 -24.47 16.53 -19.82
C MET A 12 -24.18 15.98 -18.43
N THR A 13 -24.01 14.66 -18.39
CA THR A 13 -23.43 13.94 -17.26
C THR A 13 -22.01 14.45 -17.05
N ILE A 14 -21.83 15.34 -16.07
CA ILE A 14 -20.50 15.70 -15.57
C ILE A 14 -19.94 14.44 -14.91
N GLY A 15 -19.00 13.83 -15.62
CA GLY A 15 -18.35 12.58 -15.23
C GLY A 15 -17.67 12.72 -13.88
N LEU A 16 -18.05 11.84 -12.96
CA LEU A 16 -17.26 11.48 -11.79
C LEU A 16 -15.95 10.84 -12.29
N ALA A 17 -14.92 11.64 -12.51
CA ALA A 17 -13.57 11.15 -12.74
C ALA A 17 -12.93 10.77 -11.40
N TRP A 18 -13.46 9.72 -10.76
CA TRP A 18 -12.72 8.93 -9.78
C TRP A 18 -12.07 7.75 -10.51
N SER A 19 -11.04 8.05 -11.30
CA SER A 19 -10.12 7.02 -11.79
C SER A 19 -8.81 7.18 -11.04
N CYS A 20 -8.81 6.73 -9.78
CA CYS A 20 -7.57 6.36 -9.11
C CYS A 20 -7.37 4.88 -9.38
N SER A 21 -6.82 4.55 -10.54
CA SER A 21 -6.40 3.19 -10.87
C SER A 21 -4.90 3.21 -11.08
N LYS A 22 -4.16 2.91 -10.01
CA LYS A 22 -2.83 2.34 -10.19
C LYS A 22 -2.63 1.17 -9.24
N SER A 23 -3.48 0.17 -9.40
CA SER A 23 -3.10 -1.20 -9.06
C SER A 23 -2.19 -1.66 -10.18
N GLU A 24 -0.88 -1.61 -9.95
CA GLU A 24 0.00 -2.50 -10.69
C GLU A 24 -0.09 -3.87 -10.01
N ASP A 25 -0.39 -4.87 -10.83
CA ASP A 25 -0.55 -6.24 -10.37
C ASP A 25 0.79 -6.73 -9.85
N ASN A 26 0.94 -6.82 -8.52
CA ASN A 26 2.06 -7.50 -7.91
C ASN A 26 1.89 -8.99 -8.16
N ASN A 27 2.31 -9.46 -9.33
CA ASN A 27 2.30 -10.88 -9.64
C ASN A 27 3.29 -11.56 -8.68
N PRO A 28 2.87 -12.56 -7.89
CA PRO A 28 3.76 -13.27 -6.97
C PRO A 28 4.98 -13.91 -7.63
N ALA A 29 4.94 -14.12 -8.96
CA ALA A 29 6.06 -14.65 -9.73
C ALA A 29 7.10 -13.59 -10.15
N ASP A 30 6.83 -12.30 -9.93
CA ASP A 30 7.76 -11.24 -10.32
C ASP A 30 8.99 -11.23 -9.42
N THR A 31 10.15 -10.92 -10.00
CA THR A 31 11.39 -10.78 -9.25
C THR A 31 11.36 -9.49 -8.44
N PRO A 32 11.47 -9.53 -7.10
CA PRO A 32 11.38 -8.31 -6.30
C PRO A 32 12.50 -7.31 -6.59
N GLY A 33 12.14 -6.02 -6.62
CA GLY A 33 13.07 -4.91 -6.80
C GLY A 33 13.97 -4.69 -5.57
N PRO A 34 15.13 -4.03 -5.73
CA PRO A 34 16.08 -3.82 -4.65
C PRO A 34 15.53 -2.95 -3.51
N LYS A 35 14.67 -1.96 -3.77
CA LYS A 35 14.09 -1.11 -2.71
C LYS A 35 13.04 -1.88 -1.93
N PHE A 36 12.19 -2.65 -2.60
CA PHE A 36 11.28 -3.59 -1.93
C PHE A 36 12.06 -4.58 -1.07
N LEU A 37 13.14 -5.17 -1.56
CA LEU A 37 13.97 -6.10 -0.78
C LEU A 37 14.58 -5.43 0.47
N ALA A 38 15.06 -4.19 0.34
CA ALA A 38 15.59 -3.42 1.46
C ALA A 38 14.50 -3.12 2.52
N ALA A 39 13.30 -2.71 2.09
CA ALA A 39 12.17 -2.49 2.99
C ALA A 39 11.68 -3.81 3.61
N LYS A 40 11.56 -4.87 2.81
CA LYS A 40 11.15 -6.21 3.27
C LYS A 40 12.08 -6.71 4.37
N SER A 41 13.39 -6.55 4.25
CA SER A 41 14.34 -6.96 5.29
C SER A 41 14.02 -6.33 6.65
N VAL A 42 13.69 -5.03 6.68
CA VAL A 42 13.24 -4.33 7.90
C VAL A 42 11.92 -4.91 8.39
N ILE A 43 10.93 -5.01 7.51
CA ILE A 43 9.57 -5.44 7.86
C ILE A 43 9.58 -6.87 8.42
N THR A 44 10.33 -7.79 7.81
CA THR A 44 10.44 -9.16 8.32
C THR A 44 11.21 -9.22 9.64
N GLY A 45 12.24 -8.38 9.81
CA GLY A 45 13.05 -8.37 11.03
C GLY A 45 12.40 -7.69 12.23
N SER A 46 11.44 -6.79 12.00
CA SER A 46 10.85 -5.96 13.06
C SER A 46 9.34 -6.12 13.22
N CYS A 47 8.61 -6.60 12.20
CA CYS A 47 7.15 -6.67 12.20
C CYS A 47 6.61 -8.10 12.08
N ALA A 48 7.29 -8.95 11.30
CA ALA A 48 6.96 -10.39 11.18
C ALA A 48 7.48 -11.19 12.40
N LEU A 49 7.03 -10.79 13.60
CA LEU A 49 7.37 -11.43 14.86
C LEU A 49 6.24 -12.35 15.32
N SER A 50 6.58 -13.43 16.02
CA SER A 50 5.60 -14.35 16.61
C SER A 50 4.57 -13.59 17.46
N GLY A 51 3.28 -13.83 17.19
CA GLY A 51 2.16 -13.13 17.83
C GLY A 51 1.81 -11.76 17.25
N CYS A 52 2.56 -11.26 16.26
CA CYS A 52 2.29 -10.01 15.56
C CYS A 52 1.85 -10.29 14.11
N HIS A 53 2.63 -9.88 13.11
CA HIS A 53 2.25 -9.97 11.68
C HIS A 53 2.75 -11.24 11.01
N VAL A 54 2.58 -12.39 11.67
CA VAL A 54 2.89 -13.72 11.13
C VAL A 54 1.70 -14.65 11.31
N ALA A 55 1.60 -15.71 10.51
CA ALA A 55 0.58 -16.73 10.76
C ALA A 55 0.85 -17.47 12.09
N PRO A 56 -0.19 -17.82 12.87
CA PRO A 56 -1.62 -17.58 12.63
C PRO A 56 -2.13 -16.24 13.19
N ALA A 57 -1.31 -15.47 13.90
CA ALA A 57 -1.74 -14.27 14.63
C ALA A 57 -2.28 -13.19 13.69
N ASN A 58 -1.61 -12.95 12.56
CA ASN A 58 -2.03 -12.01 11.52
C ASN A 58 -2.52 -10.67 12.09
N ALA A 59 -1.78 -10.08 13.04
CA ALA A 59 -2.21 -8.90 13.76
C ALA A 59 -2.61 -7.78 12.79
N GLY A 60 -3.76 -7.14 13.06
CA GLY A 60 -4.32 -6.13 12.17
C GLY A 60 -4.76 -6.65 10.79
N GLY A 61 -4.85 -7.96 10.60
CA GLY A 61 -5.24 -8.60 9.33
C GLY A 61 -4.09 -8.81 8.35
N PHE A 62 -2.84 -8.59 8.74
CA PHE A 62 -1.68 -8.68 7.85
C PHE A 62 -0.71 -9.80 8.23
N ASN A 63 -0.22 -10.52 7.21
CA ASN A 63 0.86 -11.49 7.33
C ASN A 63 2.06 -11.04 6.49
N PHE A 64 3.09 -10.51 7.15
CA PHE A 64 4.29 -10.00 6.50
C PHE A 64 5.33 -11.08 6.14
N GLU A 65 4.98 -12.36 6.24
CA GLU A 65 5.69 -13.43 5.53
C GLU A 65 5.44 -13.36 4.01
N SER A 66 4.31 -12.78 3.59
CA SER A 66 3.92 -12.64 2.19
C SER A 66 4.31 -11.29 1.60
N ASN A 67 4.97 -11.31 0.44
CA ASN A 67 5.26 -10.10 -0.33
C ASN A 67 4.01 -9.31 -0.70
N SER A 68 2.94 -10.00 -1.13
CA SER A 68 1.71 -9.34 -1.55
C SER A 68 1.02 -8.63 -0.37
N SER A 69 1.10 -9.22 0.83
CA SER A 69 0.60 -8.57 2.04
C SER A 69 1.41 -7.32 2.38
N ILE A 70 2.75 -7.39 2.31
CA ILE A 70 3.62 -6.22 2.51
C ILE A 70 3.26 -5.10 1.53
N VAL A 71 3.15 -5.39 0.24
CA VAL A 71 2.79 -4.38 -0.76
C VAL A 71 1.41 -3.79 -0.48
N SER A 72 0.41 -4.64 -0.20
CA SER A 72 -0.95 -4.18 0.10
C SER A 72 -1.03 -3.29 1.35
N ALA A 73 -0.11 -3.48 2.31
CA ALA A 73 -0.05 -2.74 3.55
C ALA A 73 0.91 -1.54 3.50
N GLY A 74 1.59 -1.26 2.38
CA GLY A 74 2.72 -0.32 2.33
C GLY A 74 2.41 1.08 2.89
N SER A 75 1.23 1.63 2.60
CA SER A 75 0.80 2.92 3.14
C SER A 75 0.60 2.91 4.66
N GLN A 76 0.04 1.83 5.20
CA GLN A 76 -0.16 1.63 6.64
C GLN A 76 1.18 1.39 7.35
N ILE A 77 2.07 0.61 6.75
CA ILE A 77 3.43 0.38 7.25
C ILE A 77 4.17 1.72 7.38
N LYS A 78 4.14 2.57 6.33
CA LYS A 78 4.75 3.90 6.40
C LYS A 78 4.13 4.74 7.51
N SER A 79 2.80 4.85 7.55
CA SER A 79 2.11 5.66 8.54
C SER A 79 2.46 5.25 9.97
N LEU A 80 2.35 3.96 10.30
CA LEU A 80 2.51 3.48 11.67
C LEU A 80 3.98 3.31 12.09
N ALA A 81 4.84 2.78 11.22
CA ALA A 81 6.22 2.46 11.57
C ALA A 81 7.21 3.61 11.29
N VAL A 82 6.93 4.43 10.27
CA VAL A 82 7.80 5.56 9.91
C VAL A 82 7.29 6.85 10.54
N ASP A 83 6.06 7.25 10.20
CA ASP A 83 5.55 8.59 10.49
C ASP A 83 5.18 8.73 11.98
N PHE A 84 4.40 7.79 12.52
CA PHE A 84 4.03 7.79 13.94
C PHE A 84 5.04 7.07 14.83
N GLY A 85 5.73 6.05 14.30
CA GLY A 85 6.67 5.24 15.08
C GLY A 85 6.00 4.45 16.22
N THR A 86 4.71 4.13 16.08
CA THR A 86 3.92 3.33 17.05
C THR A 86 4.06 1.84 16.81
N MET A 87 4.63 1.44 15.67
CA MET A 87 4.99 0.06 15.35
C MET A 87 6.49 -0.04 15.02
N PRO A 88 7.18 -1.12 15.42
CA PRO A 88 6.68 -2.22 16.25
C PRO A 88 6.49 -1.86 17.74
N PRO A 89 5.76 -2.67 18.53
CA PRO A 89 5.56 -2.43 19.97
C PRO A 89 6.86 -2.52 20.79
N THR A 90 7.92 -3.08 20.21
CA THR A 90 9.26 -3.16 20.83
C THR A 90 10.02 -1.84 20.79
N GLY A 91 9.52 -0.84 20.07
CA GLY A 91 10.13 0.49 19.97
C GLY A 91 10.16 0.98 18.52
N ALA A 92 10.29 2.30 18.36
CA ALA A 92 10.35 2.92 17.05
C ALA A 92 11.58 2.43 16.25
N LEU A 93 11.41 2.28 14.94
CA LEU A 93 12.49 1.92 14.02
C LEU A 93 13.62 2.96 14.03
N SER A 94 14.84 2.49 13.74
CA SER A 94 16.00 3.36 13.52
C SER A 94 15.76 4.30 12.33
N ALA A 95 16.47 5.44 12.31
CA ALA A 95 16.38 6.38 11.18
C ALA A 95 16.75 5.73 9.84
N SER A 96 17.76 4.85 9.82
CA SER A 96 18.17 4.11 8.62
C SER A 96 17.11 3.12 8.15
N ASP A 97 16.37 2.48 9.06
CA ASP A 97 15.33 1.52 8.68
C ASP A 97 14.06 2.22 8.22
N LYS A 98 13.72 3.35 8.85
CA LYS A 98 12.67 4.26 8.36
C LYS A 98 12.95 4.76 6.95
N ALA A 99 14.22 5.06 6.63
CA ALA A 99 14.63 5.50 5.31
C ALA A 99 14.37 4.43 4.24
N LYS A 100 14.76 3.17 4.48
CA LYS A 100 14.51 2.06 3.54
C LYS A 100 13.03 1.92 3.17
N ILE A 101 12.14 1.98 4.18
CA ILE A 101 10.68 1.92 3.95
C ILE A 101 10.21 3.15 3.17
N SER A 102 10.69 4.34 3.54
CA SER A 102 10.29 5.60 2.88
C SER A 102 10.74 5.66 1.42
N GLU A 103 11.95 5.20 1.12
CA GLU A 103 12.50 5.13 -0.24
C GLU A 103 11.71 4.17 -1.12
N TRP A 104 11.36 3.00 -0.60
CA TRP A 104 10.51 2.04 -1.31
C TRP A 104 9.12 2.63 -1.61
N ILE A 105 8.47 3.25 -0.63
CA ILE A 105 7.15 3.88 -0.84
C ILE A 105 7.24 5.06 -1.82
N SER A 106 8.31 5.86 -1.73
CA SER A 106 8.54 6.99 -2.65
C SER A 106 8.79 6.52 -4.08
N ALA A 107 9.35 5.32 -4.27
CA ALA A 107 9.52 4.67 -5.57
C ALA A 107 8.23 3.99 -6.10
N GLY A 108 7.12 4.06 -5.35
CA GLY A 108 5.82 3.55 -5.76
C GLY A 108 5.28 2.41 -4.92
N GLY A 109 6.05 1.90 -3.94
CA GLY A 109 5.58 0.91 -2.96
C GLY A 109 5.18 -0.43 -3.59
N ARG A 110 5.84 -0.83 -4.68
CA ARG A 110 5.52 -2.04 -5.48
C ARG A 110 6.45 -3.19 -5.15
N LEU A 111 6.10 -4.38 -5.61
CA LEU A 111 7.01 -5.54 -5.54
C LEU A 111 8.26 -5.31 -6.40
N THR A 112 8.11 -4.66 -7.55
CA THR A 112 9.17 -4.34 -8.51
C THR A 112 9.47 -2.84 -8.51
N ASP A 113 10.75 -2.49 -8.55
CA ASP A 113 11.27 -1.10 -8.52
C ASP A 113 12.70 -1.00 -9.05
#